data_AF-A0A081BKR2-F1
#
_entry.id   AF-A0A081BKR2-F1
#
_cell.length_a   1.000
_cell.length_b   1.000
_cell.length_c   1.000
_cell.angle_alpha   90.00
_cell.angle_beta   90.00
_cell.angle_gamma   90.00
#
_symmetry.space_group_name_H-M   'P 1'
#
loop_
_entity.id
_entity.type
_entity.pdbx_description
1 polymer ?
#
loop_
_entity_poly.entity_id
_entity_poly.type
_entity_poly.pdbx_seq_one_letter_code
_entity_poly.pdbx_strand_id
1 'polypeptide(L)'
;MPLKNIQKYEKTQWFEAQTAVLKEYDLYLASLREKGVDYTIEHSRQLIVYQDLVAEWRHKLPTLIVDLEDNPLALTIFADLAKDGRSHLLGRCYDRITSWVDYEPSPLSMWLELEEDYSI
;
A
#
# COMPACT_ATOMS: atom_id res chain seq x y z
N MET A 1 -32.29 -7.97 -3.30
CA MET A 1 -31.35 -7.30 -2.37
C MET A 1 -31.14 -5.89 -2.89
N PRO A 2 -31.27 -4.83 -2.08
CA PRO A 2 -31.03 -3.48 -2.58
C PRO A 2 -29.52 -3.32 -2.81
N LEU A 3 -29.17 -2.76 -3.97
CA LEU A 3 -27.80 -2.37 -4.33
C LEU A 3 -27.25 -1.51 -3.19
N LYS A 4 -26.16 -1.95 -2.58
CA LYS A 4 -25.39 -1.16 -1.60
C LYS A 4 -25.10 0.18 -2.28
N ASN A 5 -25.59 1.29 -1.73
CA ASN A 5 -25.17 2.61 -2.18
C ASN A 5 -23.67 2.71 -1.92
N ILE A 6 -22.86 2.45 -2.95
CA ILE A 6 -21.43 2.72 -2.95
C ILE A 6 -21.34 4.24 -2.88
N GLN A 7 -20.96 4.75 -1.71
CA GLN A 7 -20.75 6.17 -1.53
C GLN A 7 -19.63 6.59 -2.49
N LYS A 8 -19.99 7.37 -3.51
CA LYS A 8 -18.99 7.92 -4.44
C LYS A 8 -18.23 9.02 -3.72
N TYR A 9 -16.92 8.84 -3.60
CA TYR A 9 -16.03 9.83 -3.01
C TYR A 9 -15.62 10.87 -4.05
N GLU A 10 -15.53 12.12 -3.62
CA GLU A 10 -15.12 13.24 -4.46
C GLU A 10 -13.65 13.12 -4.86
N LYS A 11 -13.28 13.75 -5.98
CA LYS A 11 -11.90 13.73 -6.50
C LYS A 11 -10.87 14.21 -5.47
N THR A 12 -11.23 15.20 -4.65
CA THR A 12 -10.37 15.72 -3.58
C THR A 12 -10.11 14.67 -2.51
N GLN A 13 -11.14 13.90 -2.11
CA GLN A 13 -11.00 12.83 -1.12
C GLN A 13 -10.10 11.71 -1.65
N TRP A 14 -10.21 11.37 -2.93
CA TRP A 14 -9.31 10.41 -3.58
C TRP A 14 -7.85 10.90 -3.61
N PHE A 15 -7.64 12.20 -3.83
CA PHE A 15 -6.30 12.77 -3.78
C PHE A 15 -5.71 12.73 -2.36
N GLU A 16 -6.52 13.02 -1.35
CA GLU A 16 -6.14 12.89 0.06
C GLU A 16 -5.84 11.43 0.43
N ALA A 17 -6.67 10.48 -0.02
CA ALA A 17 -6.45 9.04 0.12
C ALA A 17 -5.13 8.60 -0.51
N GLN A 18 -4.88 9.01 -1.77
CA GLN A 18 -3.63 8.73 -2.46
C GLN A 18 -2.42 9.26 -1.68
N THR A 19 -2.49 10.53 -1.23
CA THR A 19 -1.42 11.15 -0.45
C THR A 19 -1.17 10.39 0.85
N ALA A 20 -2.22 9.90 1.50
CA ALA A 20 -2.11 9.17 2.76
C ALA A 20 -1.51 7.76 2.60
N VAL A 21 -1.83 7.03 1.53
CA VAL A 21 -1.19 5.73 1.24
C VAL A 21 0.30 5.91 0.98
N LEU A 22 0.66 6.90 0.15
CA LEU A 22 2.07 7.19 -0.13
C LEU A 22 2.83 7.57 1.15
N LYS A 23 2.18 8.33 2.03
CA LYS A 23 2.76 8.67 3.34
C LYS A 23 2.91 7.47 4.27
N GLU A 24 1.96 6.53 4.29
CA GLU A 24 2.08 5.27 5.04
C GLU A 24 3.33 4.49 4.59
N TYR A 25 3.54 4.42 3.27
CA TYR A 25 4.72 3.79 2.69
C TYR A 25 6.03 4.52 3.06
N ASP A 26 6.07 5.85 2.94
CA ASP A 26 7.25 6.65 3.27
C ASP A 26 7.64 6.50 4.75
N LEU A 27 6.65 6.46 5.65
CA LEU A 27 6.87 6.22 7.08
C LEU A 27 7.42 4.80 7.33
N TYR A 28 6.93 3.81 6.60
CA TYR A 28 7.47 2.45 6.68
C TYR A 28 8.93 2.40 6.21
N LEU A 29 9.27 2.99 5.06
CA LEU A 29 10.64 3.09 4.57
C LEU A 29 11.57 3.81 5.56
N ALA A 30 11.10 4.89 6.17
CA ALA A 30 11.86 5.59 7.21
C ALA A 30 12.14 4.67 8.41
N SER A 31 11.18 3.85 8.82
CA SER A 31 11.35 2.90 9.92
C SER A 31 12.35 1.78 9.60
N LEU A 32 12.40 1.31 8.35
CA LEU A 32 13.39 0.34 7.89
C LEU A 32 14.80 0.91 7.96
N ARG A 33 14.98 2.15 7.44
CA ARG A 33 16.26 2.87 7.47
C ARG A 33 16.75 3.13 8.90
N GLU A 34 15.84 3.52 9.80
CA GLU A 34 16.17 3.78 11.21
C GLU A 34 16.62 2.51 11.95
N LYS A 35 16.00 1.36 11.65
CA LYS A 35 16.29 0.08 12.31
C LYS A 35 17.45 -0.70 11.68
N GLY A 36 17.82 -0.35 10.45
CA GLY A 36 19.00 -0.88 9.78
C GLY A 36 18.74 -2.13 8.95
N VAL A 37 19.84 -2.70 8.43
CA VAL A 37 19.84 -3.72 7.38
C VAL A 37 19.21 -5.03 7.85
N ASP A 38 19.58 -5.54 9.02
CA ASP A 38 19.07 -6.83 9.51
C ASP A 38 17.55 -6.83 9.66
N TYR A 39 17.01 -5.76 10.26
CA TYR A 39 15.56 -5.57 10.36
C TYR A 39 14.89 -5.49 8.99
N THR A 40 15.55 -4.83 8.03
CA THR A 40 15.05 -4.71 6.65
C THR A 40 15.00 -6.06 5.94
N ILE A 41 16.02 -6.90 6.12
CA ILE A 41 16.04 -8.27 5.58
C ILE A 41 14.86 -9.07 6.14
N GLU A 42 14.62 -9.01 7.45
CA GLU A 42 13.50 -9.69 8.11
C GLU A 42 12.13 -9.22 7.59
N HIS A 43 12.03 -7.96 7.15
CA HIS A 43 10.79 -7.35 6.68
C HIS A 43 10.72 -7.16 5.15
N SER A 44 11.64 -7.78 4.41
CA SER A 44 11.73 -7.71 2.94
C SER A 44 10.42 -8.13 2.26
N ARG A 45 9.74 -9.15 2.80
CA ARG A 45 8.43 -9.59 2.31
C ARG A 45 7.37 -8.49 2.38
N GLN A 46 7.31 -7.77 3.50
CA GLN A 46 6.36 -6.67 3.69
C GLN A 46 6.69 -5.50 2.78
N LEU A 47 7.99 -5.21 2.59
CA LEU A 47 8.45 -4.18 1.68
C LEU A 47 8.01 -4.45 0.23
N ILE A 48 8.19 -5.67 -0.26
CA ILE A 48 7.77 -6.08 -1.62
C ILE A 48 6.26 -5.93 -1.79
N VAL A 49 5.46 -6.44 -0.84
CA VAL A 49 4.00 -6.31 -0.90
C VAL A 49 3.57 -4.84 -0.90
N TYR A 50 4.22 -4.01 -0.09
CA TYR A 50 3.93 -2.57 -0.05
C TYR A 50 4.28 -1.90 -1.37
N GLN A 51 5.39 -2.26 -2.02
CA GLN A 51 5.79 -1.73 -3.32
C GLN A 51 4.75 -2.03 -4.40
N ASP A 52 4.29 -3.28 -4.49
CA ASP A 52 3.27 -3.71 -5.44
C ASP A 52 1.96 -2.93 -5.22
N LEU A 53 1.51 -2.81 -3.97
CA LEU A 53 0.31 -2.05 -3.63
C LEU A 53 0.48 -0.57 -3.97
N VAL A 54 1.62 0.03 -3.62
CA VAL A 54 1.89 1.45 -3.87
C VAL A 54 1.97 1.76 -5.37
N ALA A 55 2.40 0.81 -6.21
CA ALA A 55 2.42 0.99 -7.66
C ALA A 55 1.03 1.35 -8.21
N GLU A 56 -0.02 0.64 -7.76
CA GLU A 56 -1.41 0.96 -8.10
C GLU A 56 -1.79 2.37 -7.62
N TRP A 57 -1.41 2.72 -6.39
CA TRP A 57 -1.67 4.02 -5.80
C TRP A 57 -0.87 5.17 -6.42
N ARG A 58 0.16 4.90 -7.24
CA ARG A 58 0.92 5.91 -7.98
C ARG A 58 0.31 6.25 -9.35
N HIS A 59 -0.74 5.53 -9.78
CA HIS A 59 -1.44 5.86 -11.02
C HIS A 59 -2.02 7.28 -10.99
N LYS A 60 -2.25 7.84 -12.19
CA LYS A 60 -2.96 9.12 -12.32
C LYS A 60 -4.34 9.00 -11.68
N LEU A 61 -4.75 10.05 -10.97
CA LEU A 61 -5.97 10.05 -10.16
C LEU A 61 -7.23 9.51 -10.88
N PRO A 62 -7.52 9.81 -12.16
CA PRO A 62 -8.67 9.21 -12.85
C PRO A 62 -8.58 7.70 -13.00
N THR A 63 -7.39 7.16 -13.31
CA THR A 63 -7.13 5.72 -13.43
C THR A 63 -7.26 5.05 -12.06
N LEU A 64 -6.63 5.64 -11.03
CA LEU A 64 -6.73 5.17 -9.65
C LEU A 64 -8.19 5.03 -9.19
N ILE A 65 -9.02 6.05 -9.46
CA ILE A 65 -10.44 6.04 -9.08
C ILE A 65 -11.15 4.88 -9.76
N VAL A 66 -11.01 4.74 -11.09
CA VAL A 66 -11.68 3.67 -11.84
C VAL A 66 -11.24 2.28 -11.34
N ASP A 67 -9.95 2.11 -11.05
CA ASP A 67 -9.40 0.82 -10.62
C ASP A 67 -9.85 0.44 -9.19
N LEU A 68 -10.10 1.44 -8.32
CA LEU A 68 -10.30 1.22 -6.89
C LEU A 68 -11.70 1.59 -6.35
N GLU A 69 -12.54 2.31 -7.09
CA GLU A 69 -13.82 2.83 -6.59
C GLU A 69 -14.81 1.73 -6.18
N ASP A 70 -14.68 0.55 -6.76
CA ASP A 70 -15.49 -0.63 -6.43
C ASP A 70 -14.76 -1.63 -5.52
N ASN A 71 -13.54 -1.34 -5.08
CA ASN A 71 -12.76 -2.23 -4.23
C ASN A 71 -13.05 -1.97 -2.74
N PRO A 72 -13.78 -2.86 -2.02
CA PRO A 72 -14.18 -2.60 -0.65
C PRO A 72 -13.01 -2.47 0.32
N LEU A 73 -11.87 -3.09 0.02
CA LEU A 73 -10.66 -2.96 0.82
C LEU A 73 -10.03 -1.59 0.59
N ALA A 74 -9.90 -1.12 -0.65
CA ALA A 74 -9.39 0.22 -0.93
C ALA A 74 -10.23 1.30 -0.24
N LEU A 75 -11.57 1.19 -0.30
CA LEU A 75 -12.49 2.17 0.30
C LEU A 75 -12.39 2.28 1.83
N THR A 76 -11.76 1.32 2.53
CA THR A 76 -11.56 1.42 3.98
C THR A 76 -10.65 2.60 4.37
N ILE A 77 -9.82 3.09 3.45
CA ILE A 77 -8.97 4.27 3.69
C ILE A 77 -9.76 5.51 4.10
N PHE A 78 -10.95 5.70 3.55
CA PHE A 78 -11.75 6.88 3.88
C PHE A 78 -12.23 6.87 5.33
N ALA A 79 -12.47 5.67 5.88
CA ALA A 79 -12.77 5.51 7.29
C ALA A 79 -11.54 5.74 8.17
N ASP A 80 -10.36 5.30 7.72
CA ASP A 80 -9.10 5.54 8.42
C ASP A 80 -8.79 7.05 8.52
N LEU A 81 -8.90 7.75 7.38
CA LEU A 81 -8.71 9.20 7.33
C LEU A 81 -9.70 9.97 8.20
N ALA A 82 -10.97 9.57 8.21
CA ALA A 82 -11.97 10.18 9.08
C ALA A 82 -11.69 9.94 10.57
N LYS A 83 -11.03 8.82 10.92
CA LYS A 83 -10.76 8.42 12.30
C LYS A 83 -9.52 9.08 12.88
N ASP A 84 -8.39 9.04 12.16
CA ASP A 84 -7.10 9.53 12.69
C ASP A 84 -6.22 10.26 11.67
N GLY A 85 -6.73 10.48 10.45
CA GLY A 85 -6.02 11.20 9.39
C GLY A 85 -4.84 10.43 8.79
N ARG A 86 -4.74 9.11 9.03
CA ARG A 86 -3.68 8.26 8.48
C ARG A 86 -4.27 7.13 7.67
N SER A 87 -3.52 6.65 6.68
CA SER A 87 -3.83 5.37 6.04
C SER A 87 -3.27 4.24 6.91
N HIS A 88 -4.04 3.16 7.01
CA HIS A 88 -3.59 1.85 7.53
C HIS A 88 -3.80 0.75 6.48
N LEU A 89 -3.95 1.16 5.21
CA LEU A 89 -4.36 0.30 4.12
C LEU A 89 -3.26 -0.69 3.73
N LEU A 90 -2.01 -0.24 3.64
CA LEU A 90 -0.89 -1.13 3.26
C LEU A 90 -0.70 -2.22 4.31
N GLY A 91 -0.70 -1.84 5.59
CA GLY A 91 -0.63 -2.80 6.70
C GLY A 91 -1.78 -3.79 6.68
N ARG A 92 -3.01 -3.30 6.51
CA ARG A 92 -4.21 -4.14 6.42
C ARG A 92 -4.15 -5.11 5.23
N CYS A 93 -3.66 -4.67 4.08
CA CYS A 93 -3.49 -5.53 2.90
C CYS A 93 -2.43 -6.60 3.15
N TYR A 94 -1.29 -6.24 3.76
CA TYR A 94 -0.23 -7.18 4.09
C TYR A 94 -0.69 -8.26 5.08
N ASP A 95 -1.38 -7.89 6.16
CA ASP A 95 -1.94 -8.84 7.14
C ASP A 95 -2.92 -9.82 6.46
N ARG A 96 -3.70 -9.32 5.50
CA ARG A 96 -4.63 -10.15 4.73
C ARG A 96 -3.89 -11.10 3.79
N ILE A 97 -2.88 -10.62 3.06
CA ILE A 97 -2.11 -11.41 2.10
C ILE A 97 -1.28 -12.49 2.82
N THR A 98 -0.68 -12.16 3.95
CA THR A 98 0.11 -13.12 4.73
C THR A 98 -0.73 -14.19 5.43
N SER A 99 -2.04 -13.98 5.55
CA SER A 99 -2.98 -15.02 6.00
C SER A 99 -3.24 -16.10 4.95
N TRP A 100 -2.83 -15.89 3.69
CA TRP A 100 -2.99 -16.87 2.62
C TRP A 100 -1.86 -17.90 2.66
N VAL A 101 -2.23 -19.19 2.60
CA VAL A 101 -1.30 -20.32 2.75
C VAL A 101 -0.26 -20.37 1.63
N ASP A 102 -0.55 -19.83 0.44
CA ASP A 102 0.24 -20.03 -0.78
C ASP A 102 0.79 -18.73 -1.41
N TYR A 103 0.81 -17.60 -0.70
CA TYR A 103 1.35 -16.36 -1.27
C TYR A 103 2.88 -16.35 -1.23
N GLU A 104 3.54 -16.73 -2.33
CA GLU A 104 4.96 -16.42 -2.58
C GLU A 104 5.05 -15.02 -3.22
N PRO A 105 5.58 -14.00 -2.51
CA PRO A 105 5.97 -12.75 -3.16
C PRO A 105 7.03 -13.10 -4.20
N SER A 106 6.92 -12.55 -5.42
CA SER A 106 7.78 -12.98 -6.52
C SER A 106 9.26 -12.87 -6.11
N PRO A 107 10.08 -13.93 -6.32
CA PRO A 107 11.52 -13.89 -6.06
C PRO A 107 12.27 -12.74 -6.78
N LEU A 108 11.64 -12.14 -7.81
CA LEU A 108 12.18 -11.06 -8.62
C LEU A 108 12.33 -9.75 -7.84
N SER A 109 11.43 -9.48 -6.88
CA SER A 109 11.46 -8.24 -6.11
C SER A 109 12.56 -8.24 -5.03
N MET A 110 12.96 -9.42 -4.55
CA MET A 110 14.13 -9.59 -3.66
C MET A 110 15.47 -9.34 -4.39
N TRP A 111 15.48 -9.44 -5.73
CA TRP A 111 16.68 -9.26 -6.54
C TRP A 111 16.89 -7.79 -6.95
N LEU A 112 15.81 -7.03 -7.16
CA LEU A 112 15.86 -5.62 -7.58
C LEU A 112 16.43 -4.67 -6.51
N GLU A 113 16.23 -4.94 -5.22
CA GLU A 113 16.84 -4.11 -4.15
C GLU A 113 18.34 -4.38 -3.94
N LEU A 114 18.86 -5.53 -4.39
CA LEU A 114 20.28 -5.86 -4.28
C LEU A 114 21.14 -5.24 -5.40
N GLU A 115 20.55 -4.88 -6.54
CA GLU A 115 21.28 -4.26 -7.67
C GLU A 115 21.38 -2.73 -7.57
N GLU A 116 20.41 -2.04 -6.93
CA GLU A 116 20.46 -0.56 -6.84
C GLU A 116 21.54 -0.04 -5.86
N ASP A 117 21.97 -0.84 -4.86
CA ASP A 117 23.06 -0.48 -3.93
C ASP A 117 24.45 -1.05 -4.32
N TYR A 118 24.57 -1.75 -5.47
CA TYR A 118 25.85 -2.20 -6.03
C TYR A 118 26.43 -1.26 -7.11
N SER A 119 25.81 -0.08 -7.26
CA SER A 119 26.33 1.02 -8.08
C SER A 119 27.05 2.03 -7.18
N ILE A 120 28.34 1.78 -7.01
CA ILE A 120 29.42 2.58 -6.37
C ILE A 120 29.18 4.09 -6.36
#